data_AF-A0A384KCM3-F1
#
_entry.id   AF-A0A384KCM3-F1
#
_cell.length_a   1.000
_cell.length_b   1.000
_cell.length_c   1.000
_cell.angle_alpha   90.00
_cell.angle_beta   90.00
_cell.angle_gamma   90.00
#
_symmetry.space_group_name_H-M   'P 1'
#
loop_
_entity.id
_entity.type
_entity.pdbx_description
1 polymer ?
#
loop_
_entity_poly.entity_id
_entity_poly.type
_entity_poly.pdbx_seq_one_letter_code
_entity_poly.pdbx_strand_id
1 'polypeptide(L)'
;MSKEIDSMKPYFPAVIKGCESASDKFFKCLNENLQPQGNEKVTSGGISQCHPLKVNYEKCMEEKLEKVNKNSLTFLTSYKGSNE
;
A
#
# COMPACT_ATOMS: atom_id res chain seq x y z
N MET A 1 1.89 -3.24 28.50
CA MET A 1 1.69 -3.83 27.16
C MET A 1 1.45 -2.68 26.19
N SER A 2 2.51 -2.25 25.52
CA SER A 2 2.40 -1.28 24.44
C SER A 2 1.63 -1.95 23.32
N LYS A 3 0.43 -1.46 23.01
CA LYS A 3 -0.21 -1.78 21.72
C LYS A 3 0.72 -1.18 20.68
N GLU A 4 1.53 -2.00 20.01
CA GLU A 4 2.13 -1.60 18.75
C GLU A 4 0.97 -1.20 17.87
N ILE A 5 0.80 0.11 17.69
CA ILE A 5 -0.06 0.64 16.65
C ILE A 5 0.57 0.07 15.40
N ASP A 6 -0.10 -0.92 14.79
CA ASP A 6 0.24 -1.49 13.50
C ASP A 6 0.04 -0.37 12.48
N SER A 7 1.00 0.56 12.49
CA SER A 7 1.00 1.77 11.71
C SER A 7 1.18 1.30 10.28
N MET A 8 0.07 1.30 9.51
CA MET A 8 0.12 0.93 8.11
C MET A 8 1.26 1.69 7.46
N LYS A 9 2.19 0.96 6.84
CA LYS A 9 3.37 1.58 6.22
C LYS A 9 2.87 2.62 5.22
N PRO A 10 3.47 3.83 5.19
CA PRO A 10 3.03 4.90 4.31
C PRO A 10 3.48 4.56 2.88
N TYR A 11 2.76 3.66 2.21
CA TYR A 11 3.00 3.31 0.81
C TYR A 11 2.46 4.40 -0.12
N PHE A 12 2.69 5.68 0.18
CA PHE A 12 2.39 6.77 -0.73
C PHE A 12 3.68 7.25 -1.40
N PRO A 13 3.78 7.29 -2.75
CA PRO A 13 2.74 6.97 -3.70
C PRO A 13 2.40 5.48 -3.71
N ALA A 14 1.13 5.14 -3.94
CA ALA A 14 0.60 3.76 -3.98
C ALA A 14 1.21 2.89 -5.09
N VAL A 15 2.06 3.48 -5.94
CA VAL A 15 2.85 2.80 -6.96
C VAL A 15 4.22 3.46 -7.00
N ILE A 16 5.28 2.69 -6.75
CA ILE A 16 6.67 3.12 -6.95
C ILE A 16 7.17 2.62 -8.31
N LYS A 17 8.05 3.38 -8.96
CA LYS A 17 8.67 3.00 -10.23
C LYS A 17 9.32 1.61 -10.15
N GLY A 18 8.96 0.73 -11.07
CA GLY A 18 9.37 -0.67 -11.10
C GLY A 18 8.47 -1.63 -10.32
N CYS A 19 7.39 -1.16 -9.70
CA CYS A 19 6.34 -1.98 -9.07
C CYS A 19 4.98 -1.83 -9.78
N GLU A 20 4.93 -1.23 -10.96
CA GLU A 20 3.69 -0.92 -11.70
C GLU A 20 2.87 -2.19 -11.95
N SER A 21 3.51 -3.26 -12.43
CA SER A 21 2.82 -4.52 -12.72
C SER A 21 2.27 -5.22 -11.47
N ALA A 22 3.01 -5.19 -10.36
CA ALA A 22 2.57 -5.79 -9.11
C ALA A 22 1.40 -4.98 -8.50
N SER A 23 1.50 -3.66 -8.57
CA SER A 23 0.47 -2.73 -8.10
C SER A 23 -0.80 -2.86 -8.93
N ASP A 24 -0.71 -2.85 -10.26
CA ASP A 24 -1.85 -2.98 -11.16
C ASP A 24 -2.63 -4.28 -10.91
N LYS A 25 -1.93 -5.42 -10.81
CA LYS A 25 -2.58 -6.71 -10.51
C LYS A 25 -3.29 -6.70 -9.16
N PHE A 26 -2.66 -6.13 -8.13
CA PHE A 26 -3.25 -6.06 -6.80
C PHE A 26 -4.49 -5.15 -6.78
N PHE A 27 -4.40 -3.93 -7.28
CA PHE A 27 -5.52 -2.99 -7.29
C PHE A 27 -6.65 -3.41 -8.22
N LYS A 28 -6.34 -4.08 -9.34
CA LYS A 28 -7.36 -4.70 -10.19
C LYS A 28 -8.13 -5.77 -9.44
N CYS A 29 -7.43 -6.68 -8.74
CA CYS A 29 -8.08 -7.69 -7.91
C CYS A 29 -8.95 -7.06 -6.81
N LEU A 30 -8.45 -6.02 -6.15
CA LEU A 30 -9.23 -5.30 -5.15
C LEU A 30 -10.49 -4.69 -5.76
N ASN A 31 -10.39 -4.01 -6.91
CA ASN A 31 -11.54 -3.39 -7.56
C ASN A 31 -12.58 -4.40 -8.05
N GLU A 32 -12.14 -5.60 -8.45
CA GLU A 32 -13.05 -6.67 -8.90
C GLU A 32 -13.76 -7.36 -7.72
N ASN A 33 -13.11 -7.46 -6.56
CA ASN A 33 -13.62 -8.25 -5.42
C ASN A 33 -14.14 -7.40 -4.25
N LEU A 34 -13.83 -6.10 -4.20
CA LEU A 34 -14.38 -5.18 -3.21
C LEU A 34 -15.64 -4.51 -3.77
N GLN A 35 -16.76 -4.69 -3.06
CA GLN A 35 -17.99 -3.99 -3.38
C GLN A 35 -17.87 -2.49 -3.07
N PRO A 36 -18.43 -1.60 -3.90
CA PRO A 36 -18.41 -0.16 -3.65
C PRO A 36 -19.26 0.27 -2.44
N GLN A 37 -20.07 -0.63 -1.88
CA GLN A 37 -21.11 -0.30 -0.90
C GLN A 37 -20.70 -0.52 0.57
N GLY A 38 -19.41 -0.70 0.86
CA GLY A 38 -18.89 -0.70 2.23
C GLY A 38 -19.38 -1.87 3.10
N ASN A 39 -19.69 -3.02 2.51
CA ASN A 39 -20.10 -4.21 3.27
C ASN A 39 -18.87 -4.96 3.81
N GLU A 40 -18.59 -4.80 5.11
CA GLU A 40 -17.41 -5.39 5.78
C GLU A 40 -17.26 -6.91 5.59
N LYS A 41 -18.36 -7.66 5.55
CA LYS A 41 -18.31 -9.12 5.36
C LYS A 41 -17.86 -9.52 3.96
N VAL A 42 -18.16 -8.68 2.97
CA VAL A 42 -17.72 -8.88 1.58
C VAL A 42 -16.30 -8.38 1.40
N THR A 43 -15.92 -7.33 2.13
CA THR A 43 -14.56 -6.79 2.17
C THR A 43 -13.54 -7.82 2.64
N SER A 44 -13.81 -8.54 3.73
CA SER A 44 -12.87 -9.55 4.24
C SER A 44 -12.65 -10.69 3.24
N GLY A 45 -13.72 -11.17 2.59
CA GLY A 45 -13.63 -12.19 1.54
C GLY A 45 -12.87 -11.73 0.31
N GLY A 46 -13.13 -10.51 -0.17
CA GLY A 46 -12.44 -9.94 -1.33
C GLY A 46 -10.95 -9.69 -1.09
N ILE A 47 -10.58 -9.22 0.11
CA ILE A 47 -9.17 -9.05 0.49
C ILE A 47 -8.46 -10.40 0.57
N SER A 48 -9.10 -11.44 1.10
CA SER A 48 -8.52 -12.79 1.17
C SER A 48 -8.19 -13.35 -0.22
N GLN A 49 -9.04 -13.11 -1.22
CA GLN A 49 -8.79 -13.54 -2.60
C GLN A 49 -7.58 -12.83 -3.23
N CYS A 50 -7.34 -11.57 -2.86
CA CYS A 50 -6.22 -10.79 -3.36
C CYS A 50 -4.95 -10.92 -2.50
N HIS A 51 -4.96 -11.76 -1.44
CA HIS A 51 -3.84 -11.85 -0.50
C HIS A 51 -2.49 -12.20 -1.15
N PRO A 52 -2.38 -13.14 -2.10
CA PRO A 52 -1.11 -13.40 -2.77
C PRO A 52 -0.58 -12.19 -3.57
N LEU A 53 -1.49 -11.42 -4.17
CA LEU A 53 -1.14 -10.20 -4.91
C LEU A 53 -0.73 -9.07 -3.97
N LYS A 54 -1.38 -8.97 -2.80
CA LYS A 54 -1.01 -8.05 -1.72
C LYS A 54 0.43 -8.28 -1.28
N VAL A 55 0.80 -9.53 -0.96
CA VAL A 55 2.16 -9.88 -0.51
C VAL A 55 3.20 -9.51 -1.57
N ASN A 56 2.92 -9.76 -2.85
CA ASN A 56 3.82 -9.39 -3.94
C ASN A 56 3.97 -7.87 -4.11
N TYR A 57 2.87 -7.14 -3.97
CA TYR A 57 2.86 -5.69 -3.98
C TYR A 57 3.68 -5.13 -2.81
N GLU A 58 3.41 -5.55 -1.58
CA GLU A 58 4.11 -5.09 -0.37
C GLU A 58 5.62 -5.38 -0.45
N LYS A 59 6.00 -6.59 -0.89
CA LYS A 59 7.41 -6.94 -1.08
C LYS A 59 8.10 -6.03 -2.10
N CYS A 60 7.47 -5.78 -3.24
CA CYS A 60 8.04 -4.88 -4.24
C CYS A 60 8.20 -3.46 -3.69
N MET A 61 7.17 -2.95 -3.02
CA MET A 61 7.18 -1.62 -2.44
C MET A 61 8.26 -1.48 -1.37
N GLU A 62 8.43 -2.47 -0.50
CA GLU A 62 9.49 -2.49 0.53
C GLU A 62 10.89 -2.49 -0.09
N GLU A 63 11.16 -3.39 -1.05
CA GLU A 63 12.46 -3.44 -1.71
C GLU A 63 12.83 -2.13 -2.42
N LYS A 64 11.84 -1.40 -2.95
CA LYS A 64 12.06 -0.10 -3.58
C LYS A 64 12.13 1.03 -2.56
N LEU A 65 11.30 1.02 -1.52
CA LEU A 65 11.35 2.01 -0.44
C LEU A 65 12.67 1.96 0.30
N GLU A 66 13.22 0.79 0.59
CA GLU A 66 14.56 0.68 1.20
C GLU A 66 15.65 1.32 0.32
N LYS A 67 15.53 1.18 -1.01
CA LYS A 67 16.46 1.80 -1.96
C LYS A 67 16.27 3.31 -2.05
N VAL A 68 15.04 3.80 -1.90
CA VAL A 68 14.72 5.24 -1.87
C VAL A 68 15.15 5.86 -0.54
N ASN A 69 14.86 5.24 0.61
CA ASN A 69 15.23 5.73 1.94
C ASN A 69 16.75 5.76 2.16
N LYS A 70 17.51 4.88 1.52
CA LYS A 70 18.99 4.98 1.51
C LYS A 70 19.51 6.23 0.80
N ASN A 71 18.72 6.83 -0.10
CA ASN A 71 19.13 7.95 -0.95
C ASN A 71 18.31 9.24 -0.77
N SER A 72 17.24 9.25 0.04
CA SER A 72 16.26 10.34 0.03
C SER A 72 15.73 10.64 1.43
N LEU A 73 16.36 11.63 2.07
CA LEU A 73 15.74 12.43 3.14
C LEU A 73 14.54 13.27 2.64
N THR A 74 14.16 13.14 1.37
CA THR A 74 13.14 13.95 0.70
C THR A 74 11.73 13.34 0.74
N PHE A 75 11.60 12.08 1.18
CA PHE A 75 10.30 11.41 1.31
C PHE A 75 9.47 11.94 2.50
N LEU A 76 10.13 12.28 3.61
CA LEU A 76 9.46 12.79 4.82
C LEU A 76 9.12 14.30 4.75
N THR A 77 9.69 15.04 3.79
CA THR A 77 9.53 16.50 3.72
C THR A 77 8.38 16.96 2.83
N SER A 78 7.82 16.10 1.96
CA SER A 78 6.68 16.47 1.10
C SER A 78 5.32 16.51 1.84
N TYR A 79 5.27 16.09 3.11
CA TYR A 79 4.06 16.16 3.95
C TYR A 79 4.13 17.25 5.04
N LYS A 80 5.01 18.26 4.89
CA LYS A 80 5.03 19.43 5.78
C LYS A 80 4.30 20.61 5.12
N GLY A 81 2.99 20.64 5.37
CA GLY A 81 2.20 21.85 5.62
C GLY A 81 2.04 22.86 4.49
N SER A 82 1.00 22.69 3.67
CA SER A 82 0.18 23.84 3.27
C SER A 82 -0.86 24.08 4.37
N ASN A 83 -0.43 24.77 5.43
CA ASN A 83 -1.39 25.51 6.25
C ASN A 83 -1.60 26.83 5.52
N GLU A 84 -2.74 26.97 4.86
CA GLU A 84 -3.37 28.27 4.60
C GLU A 84 -4.58 28.39 5.53
#